data_AF-A0A2G2VIU1-F1
#
_entry.id   AF-A0A2G2VIU1-F1
#
_cell.length_a   1.000
_cell.length_b   1.000
_cell.length_c   1.000
_cell.angle_alpha   90.00
_cell.angle_beta   90.00
_cell.angle_gamma   90.00
#
_symmetry.space_group_name_H-M   'P 1'
#
loop_
_entity.id
_entity.type
_entity.pdbx_description
1 polymer ?
#
loop_
_entity_poly.entity_id
_entity_poly.type
_entity_poly.pdbx_seq_one_letter_code
_entity_poly.pdbx_strand_id
1 'polypeptide(L)'
;MVEDSVHFLSKETMVQAVARSATKDFIVNKVQRMLYEAVSSFNGNLENEETLSRLIKAEFAVLRDAFNLPPELDDCVRKVAAKLLNLYCTGRLGHYTLDLAPSYKRDNLS
;
A
#
# COMPACT_ATOMS: atom_id res chain seq x y z
N MET A 1 -15.77 -22.17 -34.51
CA MET A 1 -15.09 -20.85 -34.53
C MET A 1 -15.34 -20.00 -33.28
N VAL A 2 -16.29 -20.33 -32.40
CA VAL A 2 -16.54 -19.57 -31.15
C VAL A 2 -15.67 -20.00 -29.96
N GLU A 3 -15.26 -21.27 -29.89
CA GLU A 3 -14.49 -21.84 -28.78
C GLU A 3 -13.07 -21.24 -28.66
N ASP A 4 -12.38 -21.03 -29.79
CA ASP A 4 -11.04 -20.42 -29.81
C ASP A 4 -11.03 -18.96 -29.34
N SER A 5 -12.08 -18.20 -29.64
CA SER A 5 -12.20 -16.81 -29.20
C SER A 5 -12.40 -16.70 -27.69
N VAL A 6 -13.18 -17.60 -27.08
CA VAL A 6 -13.40 -17.63 -25.62
C VAL A 6 -12.12 -18.02 -24.88
N HIS A 7 -11.37 -19.00 -25.39
CA HIS A 7 -10.09 -19.41 -24.82
C HIS A 7 -9.02 -18.31 -24.93
N PHE A 8 -8.99 -17.57 -26.05
CA PHE A 8 -8.10 -16.42 -26.23
C PHE A 8 -8.43 -15.27 -25.25
N LEU A 9 -9.71 -14.91 -25.14
CA LEU A 9 -10.19 -13.89 -24.18
C LEU A 9 -9.89 -14.26 -22.72
N SER A 10 -9.98 -15.54 -22.36
CA SER A 10 -9.65 -16.02 -21.01
C SER A 10 -8.15 -15.88 -20.68
N LYS A 11 -7.27 -16.08 -21.67
CA LYS A 11 -5.82 -15.91 -21.50
C LYS A 11 -5.44 -14.44 -21.34
N GLU A 12 -5.99 -13.56 -22.17
CA GLU A 12 -5.77 -12.11 -22.02
C GLU A 12 -6.26 -11.61 -20.67
N THR A 13 -7.41 -12.10 -20.19
CA THR A 13 -7.95 -11.73 -18.88
C THR A 13 -7.04 -12.19 -17.74
N MET A 14 -6.49 -13.41 -17.80
CA MET A 14 -5.49 -13.88 -16.82
C MET A 14 -4.18 -13.08 -16.87
N VAL A 15 -3.68 -12.76 -18.06
CA VAL A 15 -2.46 -11.95 -18.22
C VAL A 15 -2.66 -10.54 -17.67
N GLN A 16 -3.83 -9.93 -17.91
CA GLN A 16 -4.18 -8.63 -17.32
C GLN A 16 -4.34 -8.72 -15.79
N ALA A 17 -4.92 -9.81 -15.27
CA ALA A 17 -5.04 -10.02 -13.83
C ALA A 17 -3.68 -10.22 -13.15
N VAL A 18 -2.78 -11.00 -13.75
CA VAL A 18 -1.38 -11.18 -13.30
C VAL A 18 -0.61 -9.86 -13.35
N ALA A 19 -0.68 -9.12 -14.46
CA ALA A 19 -0.02 -7.82 -14.58
C ALA A 19 -0.56 -6.81 -13.55
N ARG A 20 -1.88 -6.81 -13.30
CA ARG A 20 -2.52 -5.99 -12.28
C ARG A 20 -2.12 -6.40 -10.86
N SER A 21 -1.94 -7.69 -10.59
CA SER A 21 -1.41 -8.19 -9.32
C SER A 21 0.04 -7.75 -9.13
N ALA A 22 0.90 -7.99 -10.13
CA ALA A 22 2.33 -7.65 -10.09
C ALA A 22 2.56 -6.14 -9.92
N THR A 23 1.76 -5.29 -10.57
CA THR A 23 1.82 -3.83 -10.41
C THR A 23 1.36 -3.40 -9.01
N LYS A 24 0.38 -4.12 -8.43
CA LYS A 24 -0.10 -3.85 -7.07
C LYS A 24 0.94 -4.24 -6.03
N ASP A 25 1.64 -5.36 -6.20
CA ASP A 25 2.69 -5.78 -5.28
C ASP A 25 3.91 -4.87 -5.39
N PHE A 26 4.21 -4.36 -6.58
CA PHE A 26 5.30 -3.40 -6.79
C PHE A 26 5.10 -2.11 -5.97
N ILE A 27 3.90 -1.52 -5.99
CA ILE A 27 3.61 -0.29 -5.23
C ILE A 27 3.69 -0.55 -3.72
N VAL A 28 3.17 -1.69 -3.25
CA VAL A 28 3.22 -2.07 -1.82
C VAL A 28 4.66 -2.25 -1.37
N ASN A 29 5.46 -3.01 -2.12
CA ASN A 29 6.87 -3.23 -1.84
C ASN A 29 7.68 -1.92 -1.87
N LYS A 30 7.37 -1.03 -2.83
CA LYS A 30 8.00 0.30 -2.92
C LYS A 30 7.65 1.16 -1.69
N VAL A 31 6.38 1.21 -1.29
CA VAL A 31 5.94 1.96 -0.10
C VAL A 31 6.60 1.41 1.17
N GLN A 32 6.60 0.09 1.36
CA GLN A 32 7.21 -0.54 2.54
C GLN A 32 8.72 -0.28 2.61
N ARG A 33 9.43 -0.48 1.50
CA ARG A 33 10.89 -0.26 1.45
C ARG A 33 11.23 1.19 1.80
N MET A 34 10.56 2.15 1.17
CA MET A 34 10.95 3.54 1.37
C MET A 34 10.54 4.08 2.76
N LEU A 35 9.43 3.59 3.34
CA LEU A 35 9.12 3.88 4.74
C LEU A 35 10.16 3.28 5.68
N TYR A 36 10.56 2.02 5.44
CA TYR A 36 11.62 1.38 6.24
C TYR A 36 12.94 2.15 6.14
N GLU A 37 13.35 2.58 4.95
CA GLU A 37 14.56 3.38 4.76
C GLU A 37 14.47 4.75 5.45
N ALA A 38 13.32 5.43 5.38
CA ALA A 38 13.09 6.71 6.05
C ALA A 38 13.17 6.57 7.58
N VAL A 39 12.54 5.54 8.15
CA VAL A 39 12.58 5.27 9.60
C VAL A 39 13.96 4.80 10.04
N SER A 40 14.62 3.91 9.28
CA SER A 40 15.93 3.37 9.63
C SER A 40 17.06 4.38 9.51
N SER A 41 16.94 5.37 8.63
CA SER A 41 17.92 6.45 8.49
C SER A 41 17.69 7.61 9.47
N PHE A 42 16.54 7.60 10.15
CA PHE A 42 16.21 8.62 11.14
C PHE A 42 16.94 8.39 12.46
N ASN A 43 17.81 9.32 12.81
CA ASN A 43 18.59 9.31 14.06
C ASN A 43 18.10 10.39 15.05
N GLY A 44 16.78 10.56 15.16
CA GLY A 44 16.15 11.61 15.96
C GLY A 44 15.40 11.07 17.18
N ASN A 45 15.20 11.91 18.20
CA ASN A 45 14.36 11.55 19.35
C ASN A 45 12.87 11.71 18.99
N LEU A 46 12.10 10.61 19.07
CA LEU A 46 10.66 10.60 18.82
C LEU A 46 9.84 11.33 19.90
N GLU A 47 10.40 11.53 21.10
CA GLU A 47 9.76 12.33 22.16
C GLU A 47 9.85 13.84 21.91
N ASN A 48 10.75 14.27 21.00
CA ASN A 48 10.84 15.66 20.58
C ASN A 48 9.88 15.90 19.42
N GLU A 49 8.85 16.73 19.66
CA GLU A 49 7.82 17.09 18.69
C GLU A 49 8.38 17.65 17.38
N GLU A 50 9.43 18.47 17.43
CA GLU A 50 10.06 19.01 16.22
C GLU A 50 10.71 17.90 15.39
N THR A 51 11.37 16.97 16.07
CA THR A 51 12.07 15.85 15.45
C THR A 51 11.08 14.85 14.86
N LEU A 52 9.98 14.57 15.57
CA LEU A 52 8.85 13.79 15.08
C LEU A 52 8.16 14.45 13.88
N SER A 53 7.94 15.77 13.92
CA SER A 53 7.37 16.53 12.79
C SER A 53 8.24 16.42 11.54
N ARG A 54 9.56 16.46 11.70
CA ARG A 54 10.51 16.28 10.59
C ARG A 54 10.45 14.87 10.01
N LEU A 55 10.33 13.84 10.84
CA LEU A 55 10.14 12.45 10.38
C LEU A 55 8.85 12.31 9.57
N ILE A 56 7.72 12.80 10.10
CA ILE A 56 6.42 12.74 9.43
C ILE A 56 6.50 13.44 8.06
N LYS A 57 7.10 14.63 7.98
CA LYS A 57 7.27 15.33 6.70
C LYS A 57 8.12 14.54 5.70
N ALA A 58 9.18 13.88 6.15
CA ALA A 58 10.03 13.05 5.31
C ALA A 58 9.27 11.82 4.78
N GLU A 59 8.55 11.10 5.63
CA GLU A 59 7.71 9.97 5.23
C GLU A 59 6.64 10.37 4.23
N PHE A 60 5.97 11.51 4.44
CA PHE A 60 4.96 12.01 3.50
C PHE A 60 5.55 12.38 2.13
N ALA A 61 6.75 12.96 2.09
CA ALA A 61 7.43 13.27 0.83
C ALA A 61 7.77 11.98 0.06
N VAL A 62 8.29 10.99 0.77
CA VAL A 62 8.61 9.67 0.23
C VAL A 62 7.36 8.95 -0.28
N LEU A 63 6.25 8.99 0.47
CA LEU A 63 4.97 8.39 0.06
C LEU A 63 4.37 9.09 -1.16
N ARG A 64 4.48 10.42 -1.25
CA ARG A 64 4.07 11.18 -2.44
C ARG A 64 4.79 10.66 -3.69
N ASP A 65 6.10 10.48 -3.58
CA ASP A 65 6.95 9.99 -4.67
C ASP A 65 6.68 8.50 -4.97
N ALA A 66 6.31 7.71 -3.95
CA ALA A 66 5.84 6.33 -4.11
C ALA A 66 4.59 6.27 -5.00
N PHE A 67 3.67 7.21 -4.76
CA PHE A 67 2.38 7.30 -5.42
C PHE A 67 2.38 8.09 -6.72
N ASN A 68 3.54 8.61 -7.15
CA ASN A 68 3.70 9.45 -8.34
C ASN A 68 2.72 10.63 -8.35
N LEU A 69 2.55 11.31 -7.21
CA LEU A 69 1.65 12.46 -7.08
C LEU A 69 2.38 13.77 -7.45
N PRO A 70 1.73 14.67 -8.21
CA PRO A 70 2.34 15.95 -8.58
C PRO A 70 2.54 16.87 -7.36
N PRO A 71 3.65 17.64 -7.31
CA PRO A 71 4.04 18.43 -6.14
C PRO A 71 3.21 19.70 -5.91
N GLU A 72 2.44 20.15 -6.91
CA GLU A 72 1.74 21.46 -6.92
C GLU A 72 0.31 21.42 -6.37
N LEU A 73 -0.10 20.31 -5.75
CA LEU A 73 -1.43 20.23 -5.13
C LEU A 73 -1.37 20.60 -3.65
N ASP A 74 -2.06 21.68 -3.27
CA ASP A 74 -2.44 21.98 -1.87
C ASP A 74 -3.11 20.77 -1.17
N ASP A 75 -3.66 19.85 -1.96
CA ASP A 75 -4.30 18.60 -1.52
C ASP A 75 -3.39 17.37 -1.49
N CYS A 76 -2.08 17.52 -1.69
CA CYS A 76 -1.18 16.39 -1.78
C CYS A 76 -1.22 15.51 -0.51
N VAL A 77 -1.26 16.12 0.67
CA VAL A 77 -1.35 15.41 1.96
C VAL A 77 -2.62 14.57 2.04
N ARG A 78 -3.77 15.14 1.66
CA ARG A 78 -5.06 14.45 1.64
C ARG A 78 -5.05 13.27 0.66
N LYS A 79 -4.43 13.43 -0.51
CA LYS A 79 -4.32 12.36 -1.52
C LYS A 79 -3.37 11.24 -1.10
N VAL A 80 -2.23 11.58 -0.48
CA VAL A 80 -1.30 10.61 0.11
C VAL A 80 -2.01 9.81 1.19
N ALA A 81 -2.67 10.49 2.14
CA ALA A 81 -3.41 9.85 3.22
C ALA A 81 -4.53 8.94 2.69
N ALA A 82 -5.31 9.38 1.69
CA ALA A 82 -6.36 8.58 1.08
C ALA A 82 -5.82 7.32 0.37
N LYS A 83 -4.70 7.44 -0.37
CA LYS A 83 -4.05 6.29 -1.02
C LYS A 83 -3.48 5.32 0.01
N LEU A 84 -2.85 5.84 1.05
CA LEU A 84 -2.32 5.03 2.14
C LEU A 84 -3.46 4.29 2.87
N LEU A 85 -4.52 4.99 3.25
CA LEU A 85 -5.71 4.40 3.88
C LEU A 85 -6.35 3.32 3.00
N ASN A 86 -6.45 3.55 1.68
CA ASN A 86 -6.94 2.54 0.75
C ASN A 86 -6.09 1.26 0.76
N LEU A 87 -4.76 1.37 0.85
CA LEU A 87 -3.88 0.20 0.96
C LEU A 87 -4.10 -0.57 2.28
N TYR A 88 -4.35 0.13 3.39
CA TYR A 88 -4.69 -0.50 4.66
C TYR A 88 -6.05 -1.20 4.61
N CYS A 89 -7.11 -0.49 4.19
CA CYS A 89 -8.47 -1.04 4.15
C CYS A 89 -8.65 -2.18 3.14
N THR A 90 -7.87 -2.21 2.05
CA THR A 90 -7.90 -3.31 1.07
C THR A 90 -7.02 -4.49 1.44
N GLY A 91 -6.46 -4.51 2.65
CA GLY A 91 -5.59 -5.60 3.15
C GLY A 91 -4.20 -5.64 2.51
N ARG A 92 -3.91 -4.79 1.53
CA ARG A 92 -2.62 -4.75 0.82
C ARG A 92 -1.46 -4.27 1.69
N LEU A 93 -1.75 -3.45 2.70
CA LEU A 93 -0.86 -3.20 3.85
C LEU A 93 -1.38 -3.81 5.14
N GLY A 94 -2.71 -4.02 5.24
CA GLY A 94 -3.36 -4.55 6.44
C GLY A 94 -2.78 -5.88 6.94
N HIS A 95 -2.37 -6.79 6.04
CA HIS A 95 -1.71 -8.05 6.42
C HIS A 95 -0.40 -7.87 7.22
N TYR A 96 0.21 -6.68 7.18
CA TYR A 96 1.49 -6.37 7.84
C TYR A 96 1.35 -5.51 9.10
N THR A 97 0.15 -5.02 9.43
CA THR A 97 -0.03 -3.94 10.43
C THR A 97 -1.31 -4.02 11.25
N LEU A 98 -2.34 -4.68 10.75
CA LEU A 98 -3.54 -4.95 11.51
C LEU A 98 -3.47 -6.40 11.93
N ASP A 99 -3.19 -6.64 13.21
CA ASP A 99 -3.27 -7.96 13.84
C ASP A 99 -4.48 -8.70 13.28
N LEU A 100 -4.27 -9.97 12.94
CA LEU A 100 -5.34 -10.89 12.55
C LEU A 100 -6.48 -10.71 13.55
N ALA A 101 -7.58 -10.08 13.13
CA ALA A 101 -8.78 -10.03 13.94
C ALA A 101 -9.06 -11.49 14.34
N PRO A 102 -9.19 -11.80 15.65
CA PRO A 102 -9.19 -13.18 16.11
C PRO A 102 -10.27 -13.91 15.34
N SER A 103 -9.83 -14.87 14.53
CA SER A 103 -10.73 -15.72 13.76
C SER A 103 -11.50 -16.51 14.79
N TYR A 104 -12.72 -16.06 15.12
CA TYR A 104 -13.60 -16.83 15.97
C TYR A 104 -13.86 -18.12 15.20
N LYS A 105 -13.14 -19.18 15.57
CA LYS A 105 -13.54 -20.52 15.19
C LYS A 105 -14.96 -20.64 15.69
N ARG A 106 -15.91 -20.75 14.77
CA ARG A 106 -17.20 -21.33 15.10
C ARG A 106 -16.88 -22.77 15.44
N ASP A 107 -16.54 -22.99 16.69
CA ASP A 107 -16.58 -24.30 17.30
C ASP A 107 -18.03 -24.76 17.10
N ASN A 108 -18.20 -25.74 16.22
CA ASN A 108 -19.50 -26.27 15.87
C ASN A 108 -20.18 -26.71 17.17
N LEU A 109 -21.33 -26.10 17.41
CA LEU A 109 -22.27 -26.43 18.46
C LEU A 109 -22.59 -27.94 18.42
N SER A 110 -22.57 -28.54 19.61
CA SER A 110 -22.88 -29.95 19.92
C SER A 110 -24.02 -30.59 19.13
#